data_AF-I3SX07-F1
#
_entry.id   AF-I3SX07-F1
#
_cell.length_a   1.000
_cell.length_b   1.000
_cell.length_c   1.000
_cell.angle_alpha   90.00
_cell.angle_beta   90.00
_cell.angle_gamma   90.00
#
_symmetry.space_group_name_H-M   'P 1'
#
loop_
_entity.id
_entity.type
_entity.pdbx_description
1 polymer ?
#
loop_
_entity_poly.entity_id
_entity_poly.type
_entity_poly.pdbx_seq_one_letter_code
_entity_poly.pdbx_strand_id
1 'polypeptide(L)'
;MNLPITKVHFIVLFCLIGTISAQLSSNFYFRTCPLVLSTIKKEVISALINERRMGASLLRLHFHDCFVQASDPFTFSLLSLIYVT
;
A
#
# COMPACT_ATOMS: atom_id res chain seq x y z
N MET A 1 -43.46 0.48 -2.71
CA MET A 1 -42.73 1.76 -2.69
C MET A 1 -41.30 1.55 -2.15
N ASN A 2 -40.51 0.66 -2.78
CA ASN A 2 -39.22 0.18 -2.22
C ASN A 2 -37.98 0.68 -2.98
N LEU A 3 -38.19 1.48 -4.03
CA LEU A 3 -37.15 1.98 -4.94
C LEU A 3 -36.14 2.99 -4.35
N PRO A 4 -36.48 3.84 -3.34
CA PRO A 4 -35.48 4.75 -2.76
C PRO A 4 -34.61 4.05 -1.70
N ILE A 5 -35.15 3.07 -0.98
CA ILE A 5 -34.45 2.36 0.10
C ILE A 5 -33.29 1.51 -0.43
N THR A 6 -33.48 0.81 -1.57
CA THR A 6 -32.41 0.02 -2.20
C THR A 6 -31.28 0.89 -2.73
N LYS A 7 -31.60 2.09 -3.27
CA LYS A 7 -30.58 3.06 -3.71
C LYS A 7 -29.80 3.67 -2.54
N VAL A 8 -30.48 3.99 -1.44
CA VAL A 8 -29.82 4.48 -0.21
C VAL A 8 -28.87 3.42 0.35
N HIS A 9 -29.28 2.15 0.41
CA HIS A 9 -28.39 1.05 0.80
C HIS A 9 -27.16 0.93 -0.11
N PHE A 10 -27.35 1.06 -1.42
CA PHE A 10 -26.24 1.00 -2.38
C PHE A 10 -25.26 2.16 -2.21
N ILE A 11 -25.78 3.37 -1.95
CA ILE A 11 -24.97 4.57 -1.67
C ILE A 11 -24.20 4.42 -0.36
N VAL A 12 -24.84 3.90 0.70
CA VAL A 12 -24.19 3.64 1.99
C VAL A 12 -23.09 2.59 1.86
N LEU A 13 -23.36 1.49 1.14
CA LEU A 13 -22.36 0.45 0.85
C LEU A 13 -21.16 1.01 0.07
N PHE A 14 -21.41 1.85 -0.94
CA PHE A 14 -20.36 2.52 -1.72
C PHE A 14 -19.52 3.49 -0.87
N CYS A 15 -20.15 4.22 0.04
CA CYS A 15 -19.48 5.16 0.95
C CYS A 15 -18.57 4.43 1.97
N LEU A 16 -18.98 3.25 2.45
CA LEU A 16 -18.19 2.43 3.38
C LEU A 16 -16.91 1.84 2.75
N ILE A 17 -16.89 1.63 1.44
CA ILE A 17 -15.71 1.11 0.72
C ILE A 17 -14.66 2.22 0.54
N GLY A 18 -15.07 3.48 0.48
CA GLY A 18 -14.18 4.64 0.28
C GLY A 18 -13.31 5.02 1.49
N THR A 19 -13.54 4.44 2.67
CA THR A 19 -12.82 4.79 3.91
C THR A 19 -11.71 3.81 4.29
N ILE A 20 -11.32 2.91 3.40
CA ILE A 20 -10.28 1.92 3.69
C ILE A 20 -8.90 2.60 3.68
N SER A 21 -8.44 2.99 4.87
CA SER A 21 -7.07 3.43 5.09
C SER A 21 -6.21 2.25 5.56
N ALA A 22 -5.24 1.84 4.77
CA ALA A 22 -4.25 0.84 5.19
C ALA A 22 -3.19 1.52 6.08
N GLN A 23 -3.28 1.29 7.39
CA GLN A 23 -2.33 1.84 8.36
C GLN A 23 -1.00 1.05 8.30
N LEU A 24 0.07 1.71 7.85
CA LEU A 24 1.40 1.12 7.85
C LEU A 24 1.98 1.15 9.27
N SER A 25 2.51 0.03 9.75
CA SER A 25 3.21 -0.06 11.03
C SER A 25 4.57 -0.71 10.84
N SER A 26 5.61 -0.14 11.45
CA SER A 26 6.97 -0.69 11.43
C SER A 26 7.08 -2.05 12.12
N ASN A 27 6.12 -2.40 12.98
CA ASN A 27 6.09 -3.65 13.75
C ASN A 27 5.00 -4.62 13.27
N PHE A 28 4.47 -4.44 12.07
CA PHE A 28 3.36 -5.24 11.54
C PHE A 28 3.60 -6.76 11.63
N TYR A 29 4.85 -7.20 11.35
CA TYR A 29 5.22 -8.62 11.39
C TYR A 29 5.76 -9.11 12.74
N PHE A 30 5.84 -8.27 13.77
CA PHE A 30 6.50 -8.62 15.03
C PHE A 30 5.88 -9.85 15.70
N ARG A 31 4.54 -9.99 15.66
CA ARG A 31 3.84 -11.12 16.30
C ARG A 31 3.76 -12.39 15.44
N THR A 32 3.77 -12.24 14.12
CA THR A 32 3.59 -13.36 13.17
C THR A 32 4.92 -13.93 12.70
N CYS A 33 5.91 -13.08 12.41
CA CYS A 33 7.25 -13.48 12.01
C CYS A 33 8.28 -12.43 12.49
N PRO A 34 8.77 -12.55 13.74
CA PRO A 34 9.68 -11.55 14.32
C PRO A 34 11.03 -11.48 13.60
N LEU A 35 11.44 -12.57 12.93
CA LEU A 35 12.70 -12.69 12.23
C LEU A 35 12.65 -12.21 10.77
N VAL A 36 11.49 -11.79 10.26
CA VAL A 36 11.32 -11.45 8.84
C VAL A 36 12.29 -10.37 8.39
N LEU A 37 12.45 -9.31 9.19
CA LEU A 37 13.32 -8.18 8.85
C LEU A 37 14.80 -8.60 8.86
N SER A 38 15.21 -9.40 9.84
CA SER A 38 16.58 -9.91 9.91
C SER A 38 16.91 -10.85 8.76
N THR A 39 15.97 -11.74 8.38
CA THR A 39 16.15 -12.67 7.27
C THR A 39 16.27 -11.93 5.95
N ILE A 40 15.34 -11.01 5.66
CA ILE A 40 15.39 -10.20 4.43
C ILE A 40 16.70 -9.41 4.37
N LYS A 41 17.11 -8.76 5.46
CA LYS A 41 18.36 -8.00 5.51
C LYS A 41 19.58 -8.87 5.21
N LYS A 42 19.64 -10.08 5.77
CA LYS A 42 20.74 -11.02 5.53
C LYS A 42 20.81 -11.42 4.05
N GLU A 43 19.69 -11.81 3.46
CA GLU A 43 19.64 -12.22 2.05
C GLU A 43 19.99 -11.07 1.10
N VAL A 44 19.47 -9.87 1.35
CA VAL A 44 19.80 -8.68 0.57
C VAL A 44 21.30 -8.38 0.66
N ILE A 45 21.90 -8.42 1.86
CA ILE A 45 23.34 -8.19 2.03
C ILE A 45 24.16 -9.27 1.29
N SER A 46 23.78 -10.55 1.41
CA SER A 46 24.43 -11.64 0.69
C SER A 46 24.41 -11.40 -0.83
N ALA A 47 23.26 -10.98 -1.35
CA ALA A 47 23.08 -10.70 -2.77
C ALA A 47 23.87 -9.46 -3.23
N LEU A 48 24.01 -8.44 -2.37
CA LEU A 48 24.84 -7.26 -2.64
C LEU A 48 26.34 -7.57 -2.65
N ILE A 49 26.80 -8.48 -1.79
CA ILE A 49 28.19 -8.92 -1.76
C ILE A 49 28.53 -9.68 -3.05
N ASN A 50 27.61 -10.54 -3.51
CA ASN A 50 27.76 -11.25 -4.77
C ASN A 50 27.72 -10.30 -5.97
N GLU A 51 26.78 -9.35 -5.99
CA GLU A 51 26.60 -8.39 -7.09
C GLU A 51 26.23 -6.99 -6.57
N ARG A 52 27.22 -6.09 -6.49
CA ARG A 52 26.99 -4.72 -5.99
C ARG A 52 25.95 -3.93 -6.79
N ARG A 53 25.75 -4.24 -8.08
CA ARG A 53 24.75 -3.59 -8.94
C ARG A 53 23.31 -3.93 -8.55
N MET A 54 23.10 -5.01 -7.79
CA MET A 54 21.76 -5.47 -7.41
C MET A 54 21.03 -4.48 -6.49
N GLY A 55 21.76 -3.75 -5.63
CA GLY A 55 21.15 -2.76 -4.73
C GLY A 55 20.48 -1.61 -5.46
N ALA A 56 21.14 -1.07 -6.48
CA ALA A 56 20.56 -0.04 -7.34
C ALA A 56 19.34 -0.56 -8.11
N SER A 57 19.35 -1.84 -8.51
CA SER A 57 18.21 -2.47 -9.19
C SER A 57 17.01 -2.62 -8.27
N LEU A 58 17.19 -3.06 -7.02
CA LEU A 58 16.12 -3.18 -6.02
C LEU A 58 15.48 -1.81 -5.72
N LEU A 59 16.31 -0.78 -5.56
CA LEU A 59 15.83 0.58 -5.33
C LEU A 59 15.02 1.10 -6.52
N ARG A 60 15.49 0.88 -7.75
CA ARG A 60 14.77 1.26 -8.98
C ARG A 60 13.42 0.52 -9.09
N LEU A 61 13.38 -0.76 -8.77
CA LEU A 61 12.16 -1.56 -8.78
C LEU A 61 11.15 -1.03 -7.74
N HIS A 62 11.61 -0.73 -6.53
CA HIS A 62 10.76 -0.15 -5.49
C HIS A 62 10.14 1.19 -5.92
N PHE A 63 10.95 2.08 -6.52
CA PHE A 63 10.44 3.33 -7.05
C PHE A 63 9.49 3.14 -8.24
N HIS A 64 9.75 2.17 -9.10
CA HIS A 64 8.89 1.85 -10.24
C HIS A 64 7.50 1.37 -9.78
N ASP A 65 7.45 0.45 -8.82
CA ASP A 65 6.19 -0.09 -8.29
C ASP A 65 5.39 0.98 -7.53
N CYS A 66 6.08 1.81 -6.74
CA CYS A 66 5.44 2.92 -6.03
C CYS A 66 4.95 4.03 -6.98
N PHE A 67 5.67 4.33 -8.06
CA PHE A 67 5.26 5.36 -9.02
C PHE A 67 4.02 4.94 -9.81
N VAL A 68 3.93 3.68 -10.22
CA VAL A 68 2.76 3.13 -10.92
C VAL A 68 1.52 3.14 -10.02
N GLN A 69 1.68 2.81 -8.72
CA GLN A 69 0.56 2.80 -7.78
C GLN A 69 0.13 4.22 -7.33
N ALA A 70 1.06 5.17 -7.28
CA ALA A 70 0.76 6.58 -7.05
C ALA A 70 0.08 7.26 -8.27
N SER A 71 0.15 6.63 -9.44
CA SER A 71 -0.55 7.07 -10.65
C SER A 71 -1.89 6.36 -10.87
N ASP A 72 -2.32 5.48 -9.95
CA ASP A 72 -3.71 5.02 -9.87
C ASP A 72 -4.60 6.21 -9.46
N PRO A 73 -5.47 6.73 -10.34
CA PRO A 73 -6.22 7.98 -10.10
C PRO A 73 -7.19 7.89 -8.92
N PHE A 74 -7.53 6.68 -8.48
CA PHE A 74 -8.45 6.45 -7.36
C PHE A 74 -7.84 6.83 -5.99
N THR A 75 -6.53 6.65 -5.82
CA THR A 75 -5.83 6.93 -4.55
C THR A 75 -5.52 8.44 -4.40
N PHE A 76 -5.18 9.11 -5.50
CA PHE A 76 -4.84 10.55 -5.47
C PHE A 76 -6.09 11.45 -5.35
N SER A 77 -7.23 11.04 -5.90
CA SER A 77 -8.46 11.84 -5.88
C SER A 77 -9.11 11.92 -4.49
N LEU A 78 -8.99 10.89 -3.66
CA LEU A 78 -9.57 10.88 -2.31
C LEU A 78 -8.74 11.68 -1.29
N LEU A 79 -7.40 11.62 -1.37
CA LEU A 79 -6.51 12.40 -0.51
C LEU A 79 -6.58 13.91 -0.79
N SER A 80 -6.77 14.31 -2.05
CA SER A 80 -6.92 15.72 -2.42
C SER A 80 -8.26 16.33 -2.00
N LEU A 81 -9.36 15.55 -2.02
CA LEU A 81 -10.66 16.00 -1.53
C LEU A 81 -10.73 16.11 0.00
N ILE A 82 -10.06 15.23 0.74
CA ILE A 82 -10.01 15.28 2.22
C ILE A 82 -9.05 16.36 2.73
N TYR A 83 -8.00 16.72 1.97
CA TYR A 83 -7.06 17.77 2.39
C TYR A 83 -7.51 19.19 1.99
N VAL A 84 -8.46 19.33 1.06
CA VAL A 84 -8.97 20.63 0.57
C VAL A 84 -10.40 20.94 1.05
N THR A 85 -11.04 20.05 1.81
CA THR A 85 -12.31 20.33 2.52
C THR A 85 -12.09 20.29 4.03
#